data_AF-A0A736K5B1-F1
#
_entry.id   AF-A0A736K5B1-F1
#
_cell.length_a   1.000
_cell.length_b   1.000
_cell.length_c   1.000
_cell.angle_alpha   90.00
_cell.angle_beta   90.00
_cell.angle_gamma   90.00
#
_symmetry.space_group_name_H-M   'P 1'
#
loop_
_entity.id
_entity.type
_entity.pdbx_description
1 polymer ?
#
loop_
_entity_poly.entity_id
_entity_poly.type
_entity_poly.pdbx_seq_one_letter_code
_entity_poly.pdbx_strand_id
1 'polypeptide(L)'
;ISAVYSFEGKVDAKTIHIGKSLLEEIPIHIPINGIFNSHIGIFGNTGSGKSNSLAKIYSELFTCIGKRLFKKSMFVFIDFNGEYKPIHNQLNDKSNYIVLDTHLKNGNQKLKIKKSEFWDVELLSVLFSATEKTQKPFLNILVRNRLKYGDELNDYFHETIRVMFGQNQHRETISVLRSIINIVNPAKSKEINSELSEFSWYSKGESNKYYRNGSFYNTPDGYLAHLPSLTDTNIDIETLSSFQQIIVRATLQLINSVSRNYVQYEHISPLIAKINASTGSLEKVIEIIDDIEIEAKPLLFISLKNCNQETKKTIPMLIAKCSFLEHKKKDASKNSFHLIIDEAHNILSETSTRESETWKDYRLELFEEIIKEGRKFSYFVTIASQRPADISPTIISQIHNYFLHRLVNENDLFLLKNSISNLDSSSRSLVPILPSGACVVSGTAFHTPMIIQVQRLPSELAPESDTINLDTFW
;
A
#
# COMPACT_ATOMS: atom_id res chain seq x y z
N ILE A 1 -31.91 -20.64 -26.60
CA ILE A 1 -31.33 -21.18 -25.34
C ILE A 1 -29.84 -20.82 -25.27
N SER A 2 -29.01 -21.08 -26.30
CA SER A 2 -27.59 -20.63 -26.28
C SER A 2 -27.41 -19.10 -26.23
N ALA A 3 -28.33 -18.31 -26.81
CA ALA A 3 -28.31 -16.84 -26.75
C ALA A 3 -28.59 -16.24 -25.36
N VAL A 4 -29.13 -17.03 -24.41
CA VAL A 4 -29.31 -16.59 -23.01
C VAL A 4 -28.01 -16.78 -22.21
N TYR A 5 -27.17 -17.73 -22.64
CA TYR A 5 -25.88 -18.08 -22.03
C TYR A 5 -24.66 -17.51 -22.77
N SER A 6 -24.88 -16.85 -23.91
CA SER A 6 -23.89 -16.04 -24.61
C SER A 6 -24.32 -14.59 -24.51
N PHE A 7 -23.48 -13.77 -23.88
CA PHE A 7 -23.73 -12.36 -23.58
C PHE A 7 -23.66 -11.47 -24.84
N GLU A 8 -24.46 -11.77 -25.86
CA GLU A 8 -24.51 -11.02 -27.11
C GLU A 8 -25.45 -9.82 -26.99
N GLY A 9 -25.00 -8.79 -26.28
CA GLY A 9 -25.53 -7.42 -26.43
C GLY A 9 -24.93 -6.68 -27.65
N LYS A 10 -23.82 -7.20 -28.19
CA LYS A 10 -23.16 -6.76 -29.43
C LYS A 10 -22.58 -7.99 -30.12
N VAL A 11 -22.80 -8.12 -31.42
CA VAL A 11 -22.50 -9.29 -32.28
C VAL A 11 -20.99 -9.67 -32.35
N ASP A 12 -20.09 -8.96 -31.65
CA ASP A 12 -18.63 -9.19 -31.65
C ASP A 12 -17.96 -9.06 -30.27
N ALA A 13 -18.72 -9.20 -29.18
CA ALA A 13 -18.14 -9.09 -27.84
C ALA A 13 -17.25 -10.31 -27.52
N LYS A 14 -15.93 -10.10 -27.37
CA LYS A 14 -15.02 -11.16 -26.92
C LYS A 14 -15.45 -11.68 -25.55
N THR A 15 -15.46 -13.00 -25.41
CA THR A 15 -15.79 -13.71 -24.18
C THR A 15 -14.63 -14.58 -23.72
N ILE A 16 -14.66 -15.00 -22.46
CA ILE A 16 -13.73 -15.98 -21.88
C ILE A 16 -14.50 -17.14 -21.28
N HIS A 17 -13.99 -18.36 -21.47
CA HIS A 17 -14.60 -19.57 -20.93
C HIS A 17 -14.17 -19.78 -19.48
N ILE A 18 -15.14 -19.77 -18.55
CA ILE A 18 -14.83 -19.90 -17.12
C ILE A 18 -15.12 -21.31 -16.60
N GLY A 19 -16.10 -21.99 -17.17
CA GLY A 19 -16.52 -23.31 -16.70
C GLY A 19 -17.87 -23.71 -17.28
N LYS A 20 -18.67 -24.43 -16.50
CA LYS A 20 -19.96 -24.96 -16.95
C LYS A 20 -21.08 -24.58 -15.98
N SER A 21 -22.33 -24.56 -16.42
CA SER A 21 -23.47 -24.47 -15.52
C SER A 21 -23.50 -25.71 -14.61
N LEU A 22 -23.78 -25.51 -13.32
CA LEU A 22 -23.68 -26.61 -12.34
C LEU A 22 -24.72 -27.71 -12.58
N LEU A 23 -25.91 -27.35 -13.05
CA LEU A 23 -27.04 -28.27 -13.23
C LEU A 23 -27.11 -28.90 -14.62
N GLU A 24 -26.83 -28.11 -15.66
CA GLU A 24 -27.03 -28.52 -17.06
C GLU A 24 -25.71 -28.87 -17.78
N GLU A 25 -24.57 -28.68 -17.11
CA GLU A 25 -23.21 -28.86 -17.65
C GLU A 25 -22.93 -28.06 -18.95
N ILE A 26 -23.67 -26.99 -19.19
CA ILE A 26 -23.53 -26.15 -20.39
C ILE A 26 -22.29 -25.27 -20.23
N PRO A 27 -21.39 -25.19 -21.22
CA PRO A 27 -20.26 -24.27 -21.18
C PRO A 27 -20.70 -22.81 -20.96
N ILE A 28 -20.10 -22.14 -19.99
CA ILE A 28 -20.38 -20.76 -19.63
C ILE A 28 -19.20 -19.88 -20.04
N HIS A 29 -19.52 -18.89 -20.86
CA HIS A 29 -18.62 -17.84 -21.29
C HIS A 29 -19.07 -16.51 -20.68
N ILE A 30 -18.14 -15.75 -20.11
CA ILE A 30 -18.43 -14.39 -19.60
C ILE A 30 -17.88 -13.33 -20.55
N PRO A 31 -18.54 -12.18 -20.70
CA PRO A 31 -18.07 -11.15 -21.61
C PRO A 31 -16.88 -10.42 -20.99
N ILE A 32 -15.87 -10.10 -21.80
CA ILE A 32 -14.71 -9.33 -21.31
C ILE A 32 -15.16 -7.91 -20.96
N ASN A 33 -15.92 -7.28 -21.87
CA ASN A 33 -16.58 -6.00 -21.60
C ASN A 33 -17.76 -6.23 -20.65
N GLY A 34 -17.91 -5.36 -19.65
CA GLY A 34 -18.87 -5.53 -18.57
C GLY A 34 -18.19 -6.08 -17.31
N ILE A 35 -17.27 -7.03 -17.45
CA ILE A 35 -16.51 -7.61 -16.34
C ILE A 35 -15.27 -6.76 -16.04
N PHE A 36 -14.33 -6.66 -16.98
CA PHE A 36 -13.01 -6.07 -16.72
C PHE A 36 -12.98 -4.53 -16.84
N ASN A 37 -14.06 -3.90 -17.31
CA ASN A 37 -14.24 -2.44 -17.24
C ASN A 37 -15.09 -2.01 -16.04
N SER A 38 -15.04 -2.81 -14.97
CA SER A 38 -15.79 -2.63 -13.72
C SER A 38 -14.99 -3.20 -12.53
N HIS A 39 -15.46 -2.96 -11.30
CA HIS A 39 -14.88 -3.56 -10.10
C HIS A 39 -15.48 -4.96 -9.85
N ILE A 40 -14.63 -5.91 -9.46
CA ILE A 40 -14.98 -7.32 -9.29
C ILE A 40 -14.78 -7.75 -7.84
N GLY A 41 -15.75 -8.50 -7.29
CA GLY A 41 -15.66 -9.14 -5.98
C GLY A 41 -15.69 -10.66 -6.11
N ILE A 42 -14.73 -11.35 -5.50
CA ILE A 42 -14.69 -12.82 -5.42
C ILE A 42 -14.69 -13.22 -3.94
N PHE A 43 -15.78 -13.81 -3.48
CA PHE A 43 -15.98 -14.05 -2.06
C PHE A 43 -16.21 -15.53 -1.77
N GLY A 44 -15.56 -16.08 -0.75
CA GLY A 44 -15.72 -17.49 -0.37
C GLY A 44 -14.78 -17.94 0.73
N ASN A 45 -15.23 -18.87 1.56
CA ASN A 45 -14.43 -19.47 2.63
C ASN A 45 -13.16 -20.17 2.09
N THR A 46 -12.17 -20.41 2.95
CA THR A 46 -10.98 -21.22 2.59
C THR A 46 -11.39 -22.57 2.02
N GLY A 47 -10.73 -23.00 0.92
CA GLY A 47 -11.04 -24.26 0.22
C GLY A 47 -12.30 -24.25 -0.64
N SER A 48 -13.01 -23.12 -0.75
CA SER A 48 -14.24 -23.00 -1.58
C SER A 48 -13.97 -22.85 -3.08
N GLY A 49 -12.72 -22.58 -3.48
CA GLY A 49 -12.32 -22.37 -4.88
C GLY A 49 -12.02 -20.91 -5.26
N LYS A 50 -12.09 -19.96 -4.34
CA LYS A 50 -11.80 -18.52 -4.56
C LYS A 50 -10.51 -18.26 -5.36
N SER A 51 -9.36 -18.71 -4.86
CA SER A 51 -8.06 -18.45 -5.50
C SER A 51 -7.99 -19.07 -6.90
N ASN A 52 -8.58 -20.25 -7.07
CA ASN A 52 -8.70 -20.95 -8.36
C ASN A 52 -9.56 -20.15 -9.36
N SER A 53 -10.66 -19.56 -8.92
CA SER A 53 -11.49 -18.70 -9.77
C SER A 53 -10.79 -17.43 -10.17
N LEU A 54 -10.09 -16.76 -9.24
CA LEU A 54 -9.28 -15.59 -9.56
C LEU A 54 -8.22 -15.93 -10.61
N ALA A 55 -7.48 -17.03 -10.40
CA ALA A 55 -6.49 -17.52 -11.34
C ALA A 55 -7.10 -17.84 -12.71
N LYS A 56 -8.25 -18.53 -12.75
CA LYS A 56 -8.95 -18.91 -13.98
C LYS A 56 -9.39 -17.68 -14.78
N ILE A 57 -10.08 -16.73 -14.14
CA ILE A 57 -10.60 -15.52 -14.78
C ILE A 57 -9.47 -14.74 -15.47
N TYR A 58 -8.36 -14.53 -14.77
CA TYR A 58 -7.26 -13.74 -15.29
C TYR A 58 -6.38 -14.51 -16.31
N SER A 59 -6.14 -15.81 -16.10
CA SER A 59 -5.40 -16.63 -17.07
C SER A 59 -6.12 -16.70 -18.42
N GLU A 60 -7.45 -16.83 -18.40
CA GLU A 60 -8.27 -16.82 -19.60
C GLU A 60 -8.28 -15.45 -20.28
N LEU A 61 -8.35 -14.35 -19.52
CA LEU A 61 -8.22 -12.99 -20.07
C LEU A 61 -6.88 -12.80 -20.80
N PHE A 62 -5.78 -13.18 -20.14
CA PHE A 62 -4.43 -13.02 -20.67
C PHE A 62 -4.23 -13.84 -21.96
N THR A 63 -4.78 -15.05 -21.99
CA THR A 63 -4.74 -15.93 -23.16
C THR A 63 -5.62 -15.41 -24.31
N CYS A 64 -6.85 -14.98 -24.02
CA CYS A 64 -7.84 -14.57 -25.03
C CYS A 64 -7.48 -13.26 -25.75
N ILE A 65 -6.92 -12.27 -25.04
CA ILE A 65 -6.51 -10.99 -25.65
C ILE A 65 -5.05 -11.02 -26.12
N GLY A 66 -4.18 -11.76 -25.42
CA GLY A 66 -2.77 -11.90 -25.75
C GLY A 66 -2.02 -10.56 -25.80
N LYS A 67 -1.14 -10.40 -26.79
CA LYS A 67 -0.21 -9.26 -26.89
C LYS A 67 -0.88 -7.87 -26.93
N ARG A 68 -2.14 -7.77 -27.36
CA ARG A 68 -2.85 -6.47 -27.43
C ARG A 68 -3.18 -5.90 -26.05
N LEU A 69 -3.45 -6.77 -25.07
CA LEU A 69 -3.79 -6.40 -23.70
C LEU A 69 -2.63 -5.64 -23.06
N PHE A 70 -1.47 -6.27 -23.12
CA PHE A 70 -0.22 -5.83 -22.51
C PHE A 70 0.38 -4.55 -23.11
N LYS A 71 -0.17 -4.02 -24.22
CA LYS A 71 0.22 -2.72 -24.78
C LYS A 71 -0.47 -1.53 -24.13
N LYS A 72 -1.61 -1.76 -23.46
CA LYS A 72 -2.53 -0.72 -23.00
C LYS A 72 -3.00 -0.92 -21.57
N SER A 73 -2.73 -2.08 -20.97
CA SER A 73 -3.26 -2.45 -19.67
C SER A 73 -2.14 -2.95 -18.78
N MET A 74 -2.11 -2.46 -17.55
CA MET A 74 -1.22 -2.92 -16.48
C MET A 74 -2.03 -3.70 -15.43
N PHE A 75 -1.47 -4.82 -14.99
CA PHE A 75 -2.08 -5.70 -13.99
C PHE A 75 -1.11 -5.87 -12.83
N VAL A 76 -1.57 -5.58 -11.62
CA VAL A 76 -0.79 -5.79 -10.40
C VAL A 76 -1.53 -6.73 -9.47
N PHE A 77 -0.93 -7.88 -9.19
CA PHE A 77 -1.39 -8.85 -8.21
C PHE A 77 -0.70 -8.62 -6.88
N ILE A 78 -1.49 -8.34 -5.85
CA ILE A 78 -1.08 -8.38 -4.46
C ILE A 78 -1.38 -9.78 -3.95
N ASP A 79 -0.32 -10.59 -3.85
CA ASP A 79 -0.37 -12.01 -3.50
C ASP A 79 0.06 -12.21 -2.04
N PHE A 80 -0.91 -12.35 -1.13
CA PHE A 80 -0.63 -12.46 0.30
C PHE A 80 0.09 -13.75 0.69
N ASN A 81 -0.12 -14.83 -0.07
CA ASN A 81 0.31 -16.18 0.29
C ASN A 81 1.37 -16.76 -0.66
N GLY A 82 1.65 -16.09 -1.77
CA GLY A 82 2.57 -16.57 -2.80
C GLY A 82 1.95 -17.60 -3.76
N GLU A 83 0.63 -17.61 -3.92
CA GLU A 83 -0.11 -18.66 -4.63
C GLU A 83 -0.04 -18.54 -6.16
N TYR A 84 0.27 -17.36 -6.72
CA TYR A 84 0.09 -17.06 -8.14
C TYR A 84 1.36 -17.19 -9.00
N LYS A 85 2.44 -17.75 -8.45
CA LYS A 85 3.70 -18.00 -9.17
C LYS A 85 3.53 -18.85 -10.45
N PRO A 86 2.63 -19.86 -10.50
CA PRO A 86 2.39 -20.64 -11.71
C PRO A 86 1.95 -19.78 -12.92
N ILE A 87 1.08 -18.78 -12.72
CA ILE A 87 0.64 -17.87 -13.79
C ILE A 87 1.81 -17.02 -14.30
N HIS A 88 2.68 -16.56 -13.40
CA HIS A 88 3.89 -15.84 -13.78
C HIS A 88 4.79 -16.69 -14.68
N ASN A 89 5.00 -17.97 -14.35
CA ASN A 89 5.88 -18.87 -15.12
C ASN A 89 5.42 -19.00 -16.58
N GLN A 90 4.11 -19.01 -16.83
CA GLN A 90 3.52 -19.05 -18.18
C GLN A 90 3.76 -17.77 -18.98
N LEU A 91 3.80 -16.62 -18.30
CA LEU A 91 3.87 -15.29 -18.89
C LEU A 91 5.18 -14.57 -18.54
N ASN A 92 6.29 -15.32 -18.41
CA ASN A 92 7.55 -14.80 -17.88
C ASN A 92 8.14 -13.64 -18.72
N ASP A 93 7.85 -13.60 -20.03
CA ASP A 93 8.27 -12.55 -20.95
C ASP A 93 7.45 -11.26 -20.78
N LYS A 94 6.26 -11.35 -20.17
CA LYS A 94 5.35 -10.23 -19.91
C LYS A 94 5.15 -9.92 -18.43
N SER A 95 5.74 -10.71 -17.53
CA SER A 95 5.51 -10.56 -16.11
C SER A 95 6.77 -10.56 -15.26
N ASN A 96 6.67 -9.87 -14.13
CA ASN A 96 7.65 -9.89 -13.05
C ASN A 96 6.99 -10.47 -11.80
N TYR A 97 7.72 -11.31 -11.07
CA TYR A 97 7.30 -11.85 -9.78
C TYR A 97 8.31 -11.45 -8.72
N ILE A 98 7.86 -10.65 -7.75
CA ILE A 98 8.68 -10.09 -6.69
C ILE A 98 8.23 -10.72 -5.37
N VAL A 99 9.16 -11.36 -4.66
CA VAL A 99 8.97 -11.87 -3.30
C VAL A 99 9.59 -10.89 -2.32
N LEU A 100 8.73 -10.17 -1.61
CA LEU A 100 9.14 -9.27 -0.54
C LEU A 100 9.34 -10.06 0.75
N ASP A 101 10.35 -9.69 1.53
CA ASP A 101 10.70 -10.38 2.77
C ASP A 101 11.18 -9.39 3.82
N THR A 102 10.52 -9.37 4.98
CA THR A 102 10.90 -8.50 6.11
C THR A 102 11.67 -9.23 7.20
N HIS A 103 11.72 -10.57 7.14
CA HIS A 103 12.36 -11.44 8.11
C HIS A 103 13.85 -11.59 7.83
N LEU A 104 14.25 -11.57 6.55
CA LEU A 104 15.66 -11.54 6.16
C LEU A 104 16.34 -10.22 6.55
N LYS A 105 17.66 -10.29 6.82
CA LYS A 105 18.45 -9.13 7.27
C LYS A 105 18.42 -7.98 6.26
N ASN A 106 18.58 -8.28 4.98
CA ASN A 106 18.60 -7.30 3.89
C ASN A 106 17.35 -7.35 2.99
N GLY A 107 16.35 -8.16 3.37
CA GLY A 107 15.24 -8.55 2.51
C GLY A 107 15.59 -9.62 1.48
N ASN A 108 14.68 -9.87 0.53
CA ASN A 108 14.87 -10.80 -0.59
C ASN A 108 14.94 -10.01 -1.92
N GLN A 109 13.78 -9.79 -2.55
CA GLN A 109 13.62 -8.86 -3.66
C GLN A 109 12.97 -7.58 -3.15
N LYS A 110 13.13 -6.49 -3.91
CA LYS A 110 12.63 -5.16 -3.53
C LYS A 110 11.79 -4.56 -4.63
N LEU A 111 10.76 -3.82 -4.22
CA LEU A 111 10.00 -2.95 -5.09
C LEU A 111 10.88 -1.73 -5.43
N LYS A 112 11.11 -1.52 -6.72
CA LYS A 112 11.92 -0.40 -7.21
C LYS A 112 11.04 0.85 -7.31
N ILE A 113 11.46 1.93 -6.68
CA ILE A 113 10.80 3.24 -6.73
C ILE A 113 11.83 4.25 -7.21
N LYS A 114 11.47 5.08 -8.18
CA LYS A 114 12.39 6.09 -8.70
C LYS A 114 12.61 7.22 -7.69
N LYS A 115 13.79 7.83 -7.70
CA LYS A 115 14.11 8.98 -6.83
C LYS A 115 13.09 10.12 -6.97
N SER A 116 12.63 10.43 -8.19
CA SER A 116 11.60 11.46 -8.41
C SER A 116 10.22 11.10 -7.85
N GLU A 117 9.87 9.81 -7.84
CA GLU A 117 8.61 9.29 -7.28
C GLU A 117 8.69 9.17 -5.75
N PHE A 118 9.87 8.88 -5.20
CA PHE A 118 10.08 8.65 -3.78
C PHE A 118 9.86 9.90 -2.93
N TRP A 119 10.32 11.06 -3.42
CA TRP A 119 10.18 12.34 -2.73
C TRP A 119 8.87 13.03 -3.05
N ASP A 120 7.77 12.27 -2.99
CA ASP A 120 6.41 12.76 -3.18
C ASP A 120 5.64 12.76 -1.85
N VAL A 121 4.85 13.83 -1.62
CA VAL A 121 4.12 14.01 -0.36
C VAL A 121 3.09 12.92 -0.16
N GLU A 122 2.40 12.47 -1.21
CA GLU A 122 1.39 11.42 -1.11
C GLU A 122 2.04 10.07 -0.80
N LEU A 123 3.17 9.75 -1.47
CA LEU A 123 3.93 8.53 -1.19
C LEU A 123 4.40 8.49 0.27
N LEU A 124 5.06 9.55 0.74
CA LEU A 124 5.56 9.64 2.12
C LEU A 124 4.41 9.60 3.13
N SER A 125 3.26 10.21 2.80
CA SER A 125 2.06 10.14 3.63
C SER A 125 1.55 8.70 3.78
N VAL A 126 1.59 7.88 2.72
CA VAL A 126 1.21 6.47 2.79
C VAL A 126 2.24 5.65 3.57
N LEU A 127 3.54 5.83 3.28
CA LEU A 127 4.61 5.06 3.92
C LEU A 127 4.65 5.24 5.44
N PHE A 128 4.31 6.43 5.92
CA PHE A 128 4.39 6.78 7.36
C PHE A 128 3.03 7.09 7.99
N SER A 129 1.95 6.73 7.29
CA SER A 129 0.57 6.88 7.78
C SER A 129 0.25 8.30 8.26
N ALA A 130 0.68 9.32 7.52
CA ALA A 130 0.60 10.72 7.94
C ALA A 130 -0.84 11.24 7.94
N THR A 131 -1.25 11.93 9.01
CA THR A 131 -2.56 12.58 9.10
C THR A 131 -2.69 13.76 8.13
N GLU A 132 -3.88 13.94 7.54
CA GLU A 132 -4.10 14.96 6.52
C GLU A 132 -3.95 16.39 7.02
N LYS A 133 -4.45 16.69 8.22
CA LYS A 133 -4.58 18.08 8.70
C LYS A 133 -3.24 18.70 9.14
N THR A 134 -2.32 17.90 9.69
CA THR A 134 -1.12 18.44 10.35
C THR A 134 0.17 17.79 9.84
N GLN A 135 0.17 16.47 9.65
CA GLN A 135 1.38 15.73 9.27
C GLN A 135 1.66 15.80 7.76
N LYS A 136 0.63 15.80 6.91
CA LYS A 136 0.79 15.98 5.46
C LYS A 136 1.33 17.39 5.08
N PRO A 137 0.83 18.50 5.66
CA PRO A 137 1.46 19.83 5.48
C PRO A 137 2.92 19.85 5.92
N PHE A 138 3.25 19.17 7.01
CA PHE A 138 4.63 19.01 7.45
C PHE A 138 5.47 18.27 6.38
N LEU A 139 5.01 17.11 5.87
CA LEU A 139 5.72 16.40 4.80
C LEU A 139 5.86 17.25 3.53
N ASN A 140 4.88 18.11 3.20
CA ASN A 140 4.98 19.03 2.08
C ASN A 140 6.12 20.05 2.25
N ILE A 141 6.27 20.62 3.45
CA ILE A 141 7.40 21.49 3.77
C ILE A 141 8.72 20.72 3.67
N LEU A 142 8.74 19.43 4.03
CA LEU A 142 9.92 18.57 3.99
C LEU A 142 10.40 18.34 2.56
N VAL A 143 9.49 17.93 1.68
CA VAL A 143 9.78 17.74 0.26
C VAL A 143 10.24 19.07 -0.36
N ARG A 144 9.57 20.19 -0.06
CA ARG A 144 9.97 21.51 -0.56
C ARG A 144 11.35 21.95 -0.05
N ASN A 145 11.66 21.73 1.23
CA ASN A 145 12.95 22.07 1.81
C ASN A 145 14.06 21.20 1.21
N ARG A 146 13.78 19.93 0.90
CA ARG A 146 14.72 19.09 0.14
C ARG A 146 15.06 19.71 -1.21
N LEU A 147 14.06 20.20 -1.95
CA LEU A 147 14.31 20.85 -3.24
C LEU A 147 15.09 22.17 -3.09
N LYS A 148 14.85 22.91 -2.01
CA LYS A 148 15.52 24.20 -1.73
C LYS A 148 16.99 24.02 -1.33
N TYR A 149 17.27 23.10 -0.41
CA TYR A 149 18.61 22.87 0.14
C TYR A 149 19.35 21.74 -0.59
N GLY A 150 18.76 21.14 -1.63
CA GLY A 150 19.37 20.13 -2.50
C GLY A 150 20.16 19.07 -1.73
N ASP A 151 21.39 18.82 -2.18
CA ASP A 151 22.38 17.95 -1.54
C ASP A 151 23.19 18.65 -0.42
N GLU A 152 22.95 19.94 -0.19
CA GLU A 152 23.57 20.77 0.86
C GLU A 152 22.84 20.60 2.20
N LEU A 153 22.79 19.36 2.70
CA LEU A 153 22.17 19.04 3.99
C LEU A 153 22.87 19.73 5.18
N ASN A 154 24.15 20.11 5.00
CA ASN A 154 24.97 20.80 6.00
C ASN A 154 24.45 22.19 6.34
N ASP A 155 24.17 23.02 5.34
CA ASP A 155 23.63 24.36 5.57
C ASP A 155 22.29 24.30 6.30
N TYR A 156 21.44 23.35 5.91
CA TYR A 156 20.16 23.13 6.58
C TYR A 156 20.34 22.65 8.03
N PHE A 157 21.31 21.78 8.29
CA PHE A 157 21.65 21.29 9.63
C PHE A 157 22.15 22.42 10.53
N HIS A 158 23.17 23.18 10.09
CA HIS A 158 23.76 24.26 10.88
C HIS A 158 22.77 25.41 11.12
N GLU A 159 21.99 25.81 10.11
CA GLU A 159 20.95 26.82 10.28
C GLU A 159 19.86 26.34 11.25
N THR A 160 19.47 25.06 11.18
CA THR A 160 18.49 24.49 12.12
C THR A 160 18.99 24.54 13.56
N ILE A 161 20.27 24.20 13.82
CA ILE A 161 20.85 24.27 15.17
C ILE A 161 20.91 25.73 15.63
N ARG A 162 21.24 26.67 14.75
CA ARG A 162 21.26 28.08 15.09
C ARG A 162 19.87 28.61 15.47
N VAL A 163 18.84 28.19 14.73
CA VAL A 163 17.43 28.49 15.03
C VAL A 163 16.99 27.85 16.35
N MET A 164 17.43 26.62 16.62
CA MET A 164 17.12 25.88 17.85
C MET A 164 17.59 26.63 19.12
N PHE A 165 18.79 27.22 19.08
CA PHE A 165 19.33 28.05 20.17
C PHE A 165 18.93 29.54 20.07
N GLY A 166 17.98 29.87 19.20
CA GLY A 166 17.45 31.22 19.00
C GLY A 166 16.58 31.73 20.17
N GLN A 167 15.70 32.67 19.85
CA GLN A 167 14.83 33.32 20.85
C GLN A 167 13.76 32.37 21.41
N ASN A 168 13.21 31.49 20.57
CA ASN A 168 12.13 30.57 20.91
C ASN A 168 12.67 29.14 21.08
N GLN A 169 13.36 28.91 22.18
CA GLN A 169 13.91 27.59 22.50
C GLN A 169 12.79 26.66 22.95
N HIS A 170 12.95 25.35 22.72
CA HIS A 170 11.90 24.38 23.03
C HIS A 170 12.50 23.11 23.63
N ARG A 171 11.98 22.68 24.78
CA ARG A 171 12.57 21.67 25.67
C ARG A 171 13.02 20.39 24.96
N GLU A 172 12.22 19.90 24.03
CA GLU A 172 12.38 18.61 23.35
C GLU A 172 13.45 18.63 22.26
N THR A 173 13.87 19.82 21.78
CA THR A 173 14.73 19.91 20.57
C THR A 173 16.10 19.25 20.74
N ILE A 174 16.71 19.31 21.94
CA ILE A 174 17.96 18.58 22.22
C ILE A 174 17.76 17.06 22.11
N SER A 175 16.70 16.49 22.70
CA SER A 175 16.50 15.04 22.65
C SER A 175 16.17 14.56 21.24
N VAL A 176 15.40 15.37 20.49
CA VAL A 176 15.09 15.14 19.07
C VAL A 176 16.37 15.17 18.23
N LEU A 177 17.25 16.16 18.41
CA LEU A 177 18.53 16.24 17.70
C LEU A 177 19.43 15.04 18.02
N ARG A 178 19.54 14.66 19.29
CA ARG A 178 20.34 13.51 19.73
C ARG A 178 19.96 12.20 19.03
N SER A 179 18.70 12.04 18.63
CA SER A 179 18.21 10.84 17.93
C SER A 179 18.87 10.60 16.57
N ILE A 180 19.36 11.65 15.91
CA ILE A 180 19.98 11.54 14.57
C ILE A 180 21.51 11.65 14.59
N ILE A 181 22.13 11.95 15.74
CA ILE A 181 23.59 12.15 15.83
C ILE A 181 24.40 10.94 15.36
N ASN A 182 23.95 9.72 15.69
CA ASN A 182 24.61 8.50 15.21
C ASN A 182 24.47 8.29 13.69
N ILE A 183 23.50 8.92 13.04
CA ILE A 183 23.32 8.89 11.59
C ILE A 183 24.17 9.98 10.93
N VAL A 184 24.12 11.21 11.44
CA VAL A 184 24.79 12.36 10.82
C VAL A 184 26.29 12.43 11.08
N ASN A 185 26.75 11.94 12.23
CA ASN A 185 28.17 11.92 12.59
C ASN A 185 28.49 10.72 13.50
N PRO A 186 28.59 9.50 12.94
CA PRO A 186 28.86 8.29 13.72
C PRO A 186 30.18 8.40 14.51
N ALA A 187 31.21 9.01 13.92
CA ALA A 187 32.56 9.10 14.47
C ALA A 187 32.62 9.92 15.77
N LYS A 188 31.98 11.10 15.80
CA LYS A 188 31.93 11.97 17.00
C LYS A 188 30.64 11.83 17.79
N SER A 189 29.84 10.80 17.52
CA SER A 189 28.50 10.66 18.11
C SER A 189 28.47 10.68 19.63
N LYS A 190 29.44 10.04 20.30
CA LYS A 190 29.57 10.03 21.77
C LYS A 190 29.95 11.40 22.32
N GLU A 191 30.86 12.10 21.66
CA GLU A 191 31.34 13.43 22.06
C GLU A 191 30.21 14.45 21.95
N ILE A 192 29.54 14.50 20.80
CA ILE A 192 28.39 15.38 20.55
C ILE A 192 27.25 15.11 21.56
N ASN A 193 26.96 13.84 21.86
CA ASN A 193 25.95 13.50 22.86
C ASN A 193 26.35 13.93 24.27
N SER A 194 27.64 13.91 24.60
CA SER A 194 28.17 14.42 25.87
C SER A 194 27.99 15.92 25.96
N GLU A 195 28.43 16.67 24.94
CA GLU A 195 28.26 18.13 24.83
C GLU A 195 26.79 18.54 25.00
N LEU A 196 25.88 17.90 24.27
CA LEU A 196 24.44 18.18 24.35
C LEU A 196 23.82 17.85 25.71
N SER A 197 24.38 16.89 26.45
CA SER A 197 23.85 16.48 27.75
C SER A 197 24.15 17.47 28.89
N GLU A 198 25.09 18.39 28.69
CA GLU A 198 25.44 19.42 29.68
C GLU A 198 24.39 20.53 29.77
N PHE A 199 23.52 20.63 28.77
CA PHE A 199 22.44 21.61 28.73
C PHE A 199 21.19 21.09 29.42
N SER A 200 20.69 21.87 30.37
CA SER A 200 19.46 21.61 31.11
C SER A 200 18.36 22.60 30.69
N TRP A 201 17.10 22.23 30.93
CA TRP A 201 15.94 23.07 30.62
C TRP A 201 15.52 23.90 31.83
N TYR A 202 15.38 25.21 31.65
CA TYR A 202 14.80 26.12 32.62
C TYR A 202 13.44 26.62 32.15
N SER A 203 12.44 26.56 33.04
CA SER A 203 11.11 27.11 32.80
C SER A 203 10.61 27.84 34.05
N LYS A 204 10.39 29.15 33.93
CA LYS A 204 9.75 29.97 34.97
C LYS A 204 8.94 31.09 34.34
N GLY A 205 7.61 31.03 34.46
CA GLY A 205 6.71 31.96 33.78
C GLY A 205 6.88 31.87 32.26
N GLU A 206 7.12 33.01 31.61
CA GLU A 206 7.38 33.09 30.17
C GLU A 206 8.85 32.85 29.77
N SER A 207 9.76 32.70 30.76
CA SER A 207 11.18 32.47 30.48
C SER A 207 11.47 30.97 30.33
N ASN A 208 11.62 30.55 29.08
CA ASN A 208 11.91 29.17 28.67
C ASN A 208 13.23 29.13 27.89
N LYS A 209 14.29 28.63 28.52
CA LYS A 209 15.64 28.62 27.92
C LYS A 209 16.47 27.43 28.40
N TYR A 210 17.41 27.03 27.56
CA TYR A 210 18.50 26.15 27.93
C TYR A 210 19.52 26.89 28.80
N TYR A 211 20.15 26.15 29.71
CA TYR A 211 21.23 26.67 30.53
C TYR A 211 22.28 25.57 30.76
N ARG A 212 23.53 25.98 30.98
CA ARG A 212 24.65 25.08 31.29
C ARG A 212 25.37 25.61 32.52
N ASN A 213 25.66 24.76 33.50
CA ASN A 213 26.41 25.11 34.72
C ASN A 213 25.92 26.42 35.39
N GLY A 214 24.60 26.62 35.46
CA GLY A 214 23.98 27.82 36.05
C GLY A 214 24.05 29.09 35.20
N SER A 215 24.59 29.03 33.98
CA SER A 215 24.70 30.16 33.04
C SER A 215 23.70 30.06 31.89
N PHE A 216 23.10 31.20 31.55
CA PHE A 216 22.24 31.38 30.38
C PHE A 216 23.01 32.12 29.28
N TYR A 217 22.72 31.79 28.02
CA TYR A 217 23.31 32.49 26.88
C TYR A 217 22.22 33.25 26.11
N ASN A 218 22.56 34.46 25.65
CA ASN A 218 21.62 35.37 24.99
C ASN A 218 21.68 35.30 23.46
N THR A 219 22.65 34.60 22.89
CA THR A 219 22.83 34.44 21.45
C THR A 219 23.05 32.98 21.10
N PRO A 220 22.62 32.52 19.90
CA PRO A 220 22.93 31.18 19.41
C PRO A 220 24.42 30.86 19.45
N ASP A 221 25.27 31.82 19.06
CA ASP A 221 26.72 31.63 19.03
C ASP A 221 27.31 31.39 20.44
N GLY A 222 26.67 31.93 21.49
CA GLY A 222 27.05 31.64 22.88
C GLY A 222 26.78 30.20 23.29
N TYR A 223 25.69 29.59 22.80
CA TYR A 223 25.44 28.15 22.99
C TYR A 223 26.39 27.30 22.14
N LEU A 224 26.59 27.68 20.88
CA LEU A 224 27.41 26.93 19.91
C LEU A 224 28.90 26.89 20.29
N ALA A 225 29.43 27.92 20.95
CA ALA A 225 30.81 27.91 21.48
C ALA A 225 31.09 26.75 22.46
N HIS A 226 30.03 26.15 23.01
CA HIS A 226 30.09 25.02 23.93
C HIS A 226 29.79 23.67 23.28
N LEU A 227 29.57 23.66 21.96
CA LEU A 227 29.21 22.48 21.17
C LEU A 227 30.15 22.33 19.94
N PRO A 228 31.49 22.39 20.11
CA PRO A 228 32.42 22.42 18.97
C PRO A 228 32.29 21.20 18.07
N SER A 229 32.08 20.00 18.63
CA SER A 229 31.93 18.79 17.83
C SER A 229 30.65 18.78 17.01
N LEU A 230 29.59 19.37 17.54
CA LEU A 230 28.33 19.56 16.80
C LEU A 230 28.49 20.63 15.71
N THR A 231 29.14 21.75 16.02
CA THR A 231 29.37 22.85 15.07
C THR A 231 30.26 22.43 13.90
N ASP A 232 31.25 21.57 14.15
CA ASP A 232 32.16 21.04 13.12
C ASP A 232 31.58 19.82 12.38
N THR A 233 30.33 19.43 12.65
CA THR A 233 29.72 18.26 12.00
C THR A 233 29.41 18.56 10.54
N ASN A 234 30.01 17.76 9.65
CA ASN A 234 29.72 17.75 8.23
C ASN A 234 29.07 16.41 7.84
N ILE A 235 27.84 16.47 7.37
CA ILE A 235 27.01 15.36 6.92
C ILE A 235 27.39 15.01 5.48
N ASP A 236 27.87 13.78 5.30
CA ASP A 236 28.10 13.20 3.99
C ASP A 236 26.82 12.51 3.48
N ILE A 237 26.08 13.21 2.60
CA ILE A 237 24.80 12.73 2.08
C ILE A 237 24.93 11.47 1.22
N GLU A 238 26.10 11.24 0.60
CA GLU A 238 26.32 10.07 -0.28
C GLU A 238 26.37 8.76 0.53
N THR A 239 26.72 8.85 1.81
CA THR A 239 26.74 7.70 2.72
C THR A 239 25.37 7.35 3.29
N LEU A 240 24.38 8.25 3.15
CA LEU A 240 23.06 8.08 3.73
C LEU A 240 22.08 7.42 2.77
N SER A 241 21.40 6.37 3.24
CA SER A 241 20.26 5.79 2.52
C SER A 241 19.15 6.83 2.33
N SER A 242 18.30 6.66 1.31
CA SER A 242 17.17 7.59 1.10
C SER A 242 16.23 7.67 2.30
N PHE A 243 16.08 6.58 3.07
CA PHE A 243 15.28 6.59 4.30
C PHE A 243 16.00 7.28 5.45
N GLN A 244 17.32 7.10 5.60
CA GLN A 244 18.11 7.87 6.56
C GLN A 244 18.05 9.37 6.27
N GLN A 245 18.07 9.76 4.99
CA GLN A 245 17.88 11.15 4.59
C GLN A 245 16.50 11.67 5.02
N ILE A 246 15.42 10.87 4.93
CA ILE A 246 14.10 11.24 5.46
C ILE A 246 14.17 11.44 6.98
N ILE A 247 14.77 10.50 7.73
CA ILE A 247 14.89 10.60 9.20
C ILE A 247 15.58 11.91 9.59
N VAL A 248 16.72 12.21 8.97
CA VAL A 248 17.51 13.41 9.27
C VAL A 248 16.70 14.66 8.91
N ARG A 249 16.16 14.74 7.69
CA ARG A 249 15.39 15.92 7.24
C ARG A 249 14.12 16.14 8.03
N ALA A 250 13.39 15.08 8.38
CA ALA A 250 12.17 15.17 9.18
C ALA A 250 12.48 15.65 10.61
N THR A 251 13.56 15.14 11.21
CA THR A 251 14.01 15.55 12.53
C THR A 251 14.42 17.02 12.56
N LEU A 252 15.26 17.44 11.60
CA LEU A 252 15.68 18.85 11.48
C LEU A 252 14.49 19.76 11.21
N GLN A 253 13.55 19.34 10.38
CA GLN A 253 12.34 20.11 10.14
C GLN A 253 11.46 20.24 11.37
N LEU A 254 11.33 19.18 12.18
CA LEU A 254 10.59 19.25 13.44
C LEU A 254 11.20 20.31 14.35
N ILE A 255 12.53 20.27 14.54
CA ILE A 255 13.25 21.26 15.34
C ILE A 255 12.99 22.67 14.82
N ASN A 256 13.23 22.91 13.52
CA ASN A 256 13.04 24.21 12.91
C ASN A 256 11.58 24.71 12.98
N SER A 257 10.60 23.82 12.82
CA SER A 257 9.18 24.20 12.83
C SER A 257 8.69 24.55 14.24
N VAL A 258 9.15 23.81 15.25
CA VAL A 258 8.81 24.06 16.65
C VAL A 258 9.51 25.33 17.15
N SER A 259 10.81 25.50 16.86
CA SER A 259 11.55 26.72 17.22
C SER A 259 11.07 27.98 16.49
N ARG A 260 10.31 27.85 15.40
CA ARG A 260 9.64 28.96 14.72
C ARG A 260 8.16 29.11 15.11
N ASN A 261 7.67 28.31 16.06
CA ASN A 261 6.26 28.27 16.50
C ASN A 261 5.27 27.99 15.35
N TYR A 262 5.70 27.28 14.30
CA TYR A 262 4.83 26.90 13.18
C TYR A 262 3.98 25.67 13.49
N VAL A 263 4.47 24.78 14.35
CA VAL A 263 3.80 23.53 14.74
C VAL A 263 3.99 23.26 16.23
N GLN A 264 3.07 22.49 16.81
CA GLN A 264 3.22 21.92 18.15
C GLN A 264 3.94 20.58 18.06
N TYR A 265 4.87 20.33 18.99
CA TYR A 265 5.70 19.12 19.00
C TYR A 265 4.84 17.84 19.09
N GLU A 266 3.77 17.85 19.90
CA GLU A 266 2.89 16.72 20.18
C GLU A 266 2.13 16.25 18.94
N HIS A 267 1.94 17.14 17.95
CA HIS A 267 1.21 16.80 16.72
C HIS A 267 2.09 16.15 15.64
N ILE A 268 3.40 16.43 15.67
CA ILE A 268 4.36 15.95 14.67
C ILE A 268 5.24 14.82 15.20
N SER A 269 5.58 14.79 16.49
CA SER A 269 6.40 13.72 17.06
C SER A 269 5.88 12.29 16.80
N PRO A 270 4.55 12.01 16.72
CA PRO A 270 4.08 10.70 16.31
C PRO A 270 4.46 10.33 14.86
N LEU A 271 4.55 11.31 13.95
CA LEU A 271 5.02 11.07 12.59
C LEU A 271 6.50 10.68 12.58
N ILE A 272 7.35 11.39 13.34
CA ILE A 272 8.78 11.07 13.44
C ILE A 272 8.98 9.67 14.02
N ALA A 273 8.21 9.29 15.05
CA ALA A 273 8.25 7.95 15.62
C ALA A 273 7.89 6.87 14.58
N LYS A 274 6.85 7.10 13.76
CA LYS A 274 6.47 6.18 12.67
C LYS A 274 7.57 6.08 11.60
N ILE A 275 8.15 7.21 11.17
CA ILE A 275 9.28 7.22 10.21
C ILE A 275 10.41 6.31 10.72
N ASN A 276 10.81 6.48 11.98
CA ASN A 276 11.89 5.69 12.57
C ASN A 276 11.54 4.20 12.70
N ALA A 277 10.30 3.89 13.13
CA ALA A 277 9.86 2.51 13.32
C ALA A 277 9.73 1.73 11.99
N SER A 278 9.19 2.36 10.95
CA SER A 278 8.91 1.71 9.66
C SER A 278 10.14 1.63 8.75
N THR A 279 11.14 2.51 8.93
CA THR A 279 12.31 2.58 8.03
C THR A 279 13.01 1.23 7.86
N GLY A 280 13.30 0.52 8.96
CA GLY A 280 14.03 -0.74 8.89
C GLY A 280 13.28 -1.86 8.17
N SER A 281 11.95 -1.86 8.16
CA SER A 281 11.15 -2.82 7.39
C SER A 281 11.03 -2.39 5.93
N LEU A 282 10.81 -1.09 5.68
CA LEU A 282 10.70 -0.52 4.33
C LEU A 282 11.99 -0.66 3.53
N GLU A 283 13.17 -0.43 4.14
CA GLU A 283 14.47 -0.61 3.48
C GLU A 283 14.72 -2.05 3.00
N LYS A 284 14.09 -3.05 3.63
CA LYS A 284 14.19 -4.46 3.21
C LYS A 284 13.35 -4.77 1.98
N VAL A 285 12.30 -3.99 1.72
CA VAL A 285 11.30 -4.31 0.68
C VAL A 285 11.20 -3.26 -0.42
N ILE A 286 11.79 -2.08 -0.23
CA ILE A 286 11.83 -0.99 -1.20
C ILE A 286 13.29 -0.66 -1.54
N GLU A 287 13.56 -0.51 -2.82
CA GLU A 287 14.83 -0.04 -3.36
C GLU A 287 14.59 1.29 -4.08
N ILE A 288 15.31 2.33 -3.68
CA ILE A 288 15.25 3.62 -4.36
C ILE A 288 16.33 3.65 -5.45
N ILE A 289 15.89 3.82 -6.68
CA ILE A 289 16.76 3.78 -7.87
C ILE A 289 16.78 5.15 -8.56
N ASP A 290 17.83 5.40 -9.34
CA ASP A 290 17.89 6.58 -10.19
C ASP A 290 16.74 6.60 -11.21
N ASP A 291 16.41 7.80 -11.69
CA ASP A 291 15.31 8.07 -12.63
C ASP A 291 15.63 7.56 -14.06
N ILE A 292 15.96 6.27 -14.17
CA ILE A 292 16.25 5.57 -15.41
C ILE A 292 14.95 4.95 -15.95
N GLU A 293 14.82 4.87 -17.28
CA GLU A 293 13.73 4.12 -17.89
C GLU A 293 13.84 2.63 -17.54
N ILE A 294 12.91 2.16 -16.72
CA ILE A 294 12.74 0.74 -16.43
C ILE A 294 11.79 0.21 -17.50
N GLU A 295 12.18 -0.86 -18.20
CA GLU A 295 11.25 -1.60 -19.04
C GLU A 295 10.19 -2.25 -18.13
N ALA A 296 9.07 -1.55 -17.96
CA ALA A 296 7.99 -1.98 -17.10
C ALA A 296 7.23 -3.11 -17.81
N LYS A 297 7.34 -4.32 -17.26
CA LYS A 297 6.49 -5.42 -17.68
C LYS A 297 5.04 -5.14 -17.26
N PRO A 298 4.05 -5.37 -18.14
CA PRO A 298 2.66 -5.00 -17.91
C PRO A 298 1.94 -5.88 -16.88
N LEU A 299 2.54 -7.00 -16.46
CA LEU A 299 2.02 -7.86 -15.41
C LEU A 299 3.02 -7.93 -14.25
N LEU A 300 2.58 -7.55 -13.05
CA LEU A 300 3.41 -7.54 -11.85
C LEU A 300 2.73 -8.37 -10.77
N PHE A 301 3.43 -9.36 -10.22
CA PHE A 301 3.03 -10.10 -9.05
C PHE A 301 3.92 -9.72 -7.87
N ILE A 302 3.31 -9.38 -6.74
CA ILE A 302 4.00 -9.00 -5.52
C ILE A 302 3.56 -9.96 -4.43
N SER A 303 4.45 -10.90 -4.09
CA SER A 303 4.25 -11.81 -2.98
C SER A 303 4.62 -11.15 -1.66
N LEU A 304 3.68 -11.16 -0.74
CA LEU A 304 3.82 -10.64 0.63
C LEU A 304 3.92 -11.78 1.66
N LYS A 305 4.11 -13.03 1.22
CA LYS A 305 4.11 -14.22 2.08
C LYS A 305 5.01 -14.07 3.32
N ASN A 306 6.19 -13.49 3.12
CA ASN A 306 7.24 -13.32 4.15
C ASN A 306 7.32 -11.88 4.71
N CYS A 307 6.25 -11.11 4.58
CA CYS A 307 6.16 -9.75 5.12
C CYS A 307 5.48 -9.75 6.49
N ASN A 308 5.94 -8.85 7.36
CA ASN A 308 5.25 -8.51 8.60
C ASN A 308 3.88 -7.84 8.29
N GLN A 309 3.04 -7.72 9.32
CA GLN A 309 1.67 -7.20 9.16
C GLN A 309 1.62 -5.74 8.70
N GLU A 310 2.58 -4.91 9.10
CA GLU A 310 2.66 -3.51 8.70
C GLU A 310 2.96 -3.39 7.20
N THR A 311 4.02 -4.04 6.72
CA THR A 311 4.40 -4.07 5.30
C THR A 311 3.33 -4.70 4.43
N LYS A 312 2.62 -5.72 4.94
CA LYS A 312 1.46 -6.35 4.27
C LYS A 312 0.32 -5.36 3.98
N LYS A 313 0.25 -4.23 4.70
CA LYS A 313 -0.74 -3.18 4.50
C LYS A 313 -0.16 -1.99 3.75
N THR A 314 1.06 -1.57 4.10
CA THR A 314 1.71 -0.41 3.51
C THR A 314 1.99 -0.59 2.01
N ILE A 315 2.50 -1.76 1.57
CA ILE A 315 2.84 -1.97 0.15
C ILE A 315 1.60 -1.93 -0.75
N PRO A 316 0.50 -2.63 -0.45
CA PRO A 316 -0.72 -2.53 -1.26
C PRO A 316 -1.32 -1.11 -1.28
N MET A 317 -1.30 -0.43 -0.12
CA MET A 317 -1.73 0.97 -0.02
C MET A 317 -0.88 1.90 -0.89
N LEU A 318 0.44 1.70 -0.89
CA LEU A 318 1.39 2.45 -1.71
C LEU A 318 1.05 2.34 -3.19
N ILE A 319 0.90 1.11 -3.67
CA ILE A 319 0.60 0.82 -5.07
C ILE A 319 -0.75 1.42 -5.43
N ALA A 320 -1.77 1.19 -4.62
CA ALA A 320 -3.11 1.70 -4.86
C ALA A 320 -3.12 3.23 -4.98
N LYS A 321 -2.48 3.94 -4.03
CA LYS A 321 -2.45 5.40 -4.03
C LYS A 321 -1.69 5.95 -5.23
N CYS A 322 -0.47 5.47 -5.47
CA CYS A 322 0.40 6.00 -6.52
C CYS A 322 -0.20 5.78 -7.91
N SER A 323 -0.56 4.53 -8.21
CA SER A 323 -1.13 4.21 -9.52
C SER A 323 -2.48 4.89 -9.75
N PHE A 324 -3.30 5.07 -8.72
CA PHE A 324 -4.55 5.81 -8.85
C PHE A 324 -4.31 7.30 -9.13
N LEU A 325 -3.37 7.95 -8.41
CA LEU A 325 -3.00 9.34 -8.65
C LEU A 325 -2.46 9.57 -10.06
N GLU A 326 -1.64 8.64 -10.58
CA GLU A 326 -1.18 8.68 -11.97
C GLU A 326 -2.35 8.63 -12.95
N HIS A 327 -3.33 7.74 -12.71
CA HIS A 327 -4.53 7.63 -13.53
C HIS A 327 -5.47 8.84 -13.43
N LYS A 328 -5.44 9.60 -12.33
CA LYS A 328 -6.17 10.88 -12.23
C LYS A 328 -5.54 12.01 -13.06
N LYS A 329 -4.28 11.89 -13.50
CA LYS A 329 -3.63 12.89 -14.37
C LYS A 329 -4.23 12.81 -15.79
N LYS A 330 -4.51 13.98 -16.39
CA LYS A 330 -5.37 14.15 -17.60
C LYS A 330 -4.98 13.34 -18.84
N ASP A 331 -3.77 12.78 -18.93
CA ASP A 331 -3.28 12.03 -20.09
C ASP A 331 -3.43 10.48 -19.98
N ALA A 332 -3.87 9.96 -18.82
CA ALA A 332 -3.92 8.53 -18.56
C ALA A 332 -5.11 7.79 -19.22
N SER A 333 -6.05 8.51 -19.86
CA SER A 333 -7.29 7.95 -20.43
C SER A 333 -7.10 6.90 -21.54
N LYS A 334 -5.86 6.69 -22.01
CA LYS A 334 -5.54 5.72 -23.06
C LYS A 334 -5.11 4.34 -22.54
N ASN A 335 -4.85 4.20 -21.23
CA ASN A 335 -4.39 2.95 -20.63
C ASN A 335 -5.30 2.55 -19.46
N SER A 336 -5.40 1.25 -19.17
CA SER A 336 -6.13 0.74 -18.00
C SER A 336 -5.18 0.18 -16.94
N PHE A 337 -5.58 0.31 -15.68
CA PHE A 337 -4.88 -0.30 -14.56
C PHE A 337 -5.83 -1.24 -13.84
N HIS A 338 -5.34 -2.44 -13.53
CA HIS A 338 -6.09 -3.46 -12.82
C HIS A 338 -5.30 -3.82 -11.56
N LEU A 339 -5.83 -3.44 -10.40
CA LEU A 339 -5.31 -3.84 -9.10
C LEU A 339 -6.06 -5.08 -8.60
N ILE A 340 -5.36 -6.19 -8.50
CA ILE A 340 -5.92 -7.48 -8.06
C ILE A 340 -5.39 -7.75 -6.67
N ILE A 341 -6.28 -7.81 -5.69
CA ILE A 341 -5.93 -8.03 -4.29
C ILE A 341 -6.55 -9.32 -3.84
N ASP A 342 -5.72 -10.33 -3.61
CA ASP A 342 -6.15 -11.51 -2.89
C ASP A 342 -6.11 -11.27 -1.38
N GLU A 343 -6.93 -12.00 -0.63
CA GLU A 343 -7.04 -11.88 0.83
C GLU A 343 -7.29 -10.43 1.29
N ALA A 344 -8.12 -9.69 0.56
CA ALA A 344 -8.25 -8.24 0.68
C ALA A 344 -8.75 -7.76 2.05
N HIS A 345 -9.37 -8.62 2.86
CA HIS A 345 -9.72 -8.29 4.25
C HIS A 345 -8.49 -7.86 5.08
N ASN A 346 -7.27 -8.26 4.72
CA ASN A 346 -6.05 -7.79 5.36
C ASN A 346 -5.81 -6.28 5.20
N ILE A 347 -6.36 -5.67 4.14
CA ILE A 347 -6.19 -4.24 3.81
C ILE A 347 -7.51 -3.48 3.90
N LEU A 348 -8.67 -4.15 3.84
CA LEU A 348 -9.97 -3.47 3.76
C LEU A 348 -10.84 -3.69 5.00
N SER A 349 -10.28 -4.28 6.06
CA SER A 349 -11.03 -4.55 7.29
C SER A 349 -11.44 -3.28 8.05
N GLU A 350 -12.71 -3.20 8.46
CA GLU A 350 -13.24 -2.17 9.37
C GLU A 350 -13.08 -2.53 10.86
N THR A 351 -12.78 -3.78 11.20
CA THR A 351 -12.79 -4.27 12.58
C THR A 351 -11.40 -4.31 13.21
N SER A 352 -10.36 -3.82 12.52
CA SER A 352 -8.99 -3.83 13.01
C SER A 352 -8.79 -2.88 14.20
N THR A 353 -8.62 -3.43 15.41
CA THR A 353 -8.37 -2.68 16.67
C THR A 353 -6.88 -2.40 16.94
N ARG A 354 -5.98 -2.93 16.11
CA ARG A 354 -4.52 -2.87 16.32
C ARG A 354 -3.86 -1.66 15.66
N GLU A 355 -4.64 -0.79 15.02
CA GLU A 355 -4.15 0.36 14.25
C GLU A 355 -4.74 1.65 14.81
N SER A 356 -4.05 2.78 14.62
CA SER A 356 -4.66 4.09 14.91
C SER A 356 -5.88 4.29 14.03
N GLU A 357 -6.98 4.79 14.59
CA GLU A 357 -8.22 5.10 13.87
C GLU A 357 -7.95 5.94 12.60
N THR A 358 -7.09 6.96 12.70
CA THR A 358 -6.78 7.83 11.56
C THR A 358 -6.13 7.11 10.37
N TRP A 359 -5.32 6.08 10.60
CA TRP A 359 -4.73 5.29 9.51
C TRP A 359 -5.75 4.37 8.86
N LYS A 360 -6.61 3.76 9.68
CA LYS A 360 -7.71 2.93 9.22
C LYS A 360 -8.66 3.74 8.34
N ASP A 361 -9.03 4.95 8.79
CA ASP A 361 -9.90 5.85 8.04
C ASP A 361 -9.28 6.20 6.68
N TYR A 362 -8.01 6.63 6.67
CA TYR A 362 -7.30 6.92 5.41
C TYR A 362 -7.27 5.73 4.44
N ARG A 363 -6.99 4.53 4.97
CA ARG A 363 -6.94 3.29 4.18
C ARG A 363 -8.28 2.99 3.52
N LEU A 364 -9.38 3.09 4.28
CA LEU A 364 -10.72 2.83 3.77
C LEU A 364 -11.17 3.93 2.81
N GLU A 365 -10.95 5.21 3.15
CA GLU A 365 -11.25 6.36 2.31
C GLU A 365 -10.61 6.24 0.92
N LEU A 366 -9.33 5.85 0.85
CA LEU A 366 -8.65 5.65 -0.43
C LEU A 366 -9.36 4.59 -1.29
N PHE A 367 -9.64 3.43 -0.72
CA PHE A 367 -10.26 2.34 -1.50
C PHE A 367 -11.72 2.63 -1.83
N GLU A 368 -12.45 3.34 -0.98
CA GLU A 368 -13.77 3.83 -1.29
C GLU A 368 -13.76 4.86 -2.42
N GLU A 369 -12.79 5.78 -2.43
CA GLU A 369 -12.59 6.73 -3.52
C GLU A 369 -12.28 5.98 -4.82
N ILE A 370 -11.36 5.01 -4.79
CA ILE A 370 -11.01 4.19 -5.95
C ILE A 370 -12.23 3.43 -6.47
N ILE A 371 -13.04 2.86 -5.60
CA ILE A 371 -14.21 2.07 -5.99
C ILE A 371 -15.35 2.97 -6.53
N LYS A 372 -15.50 4.20 -6.02
CA LYS A 372 -16.49 5.17 -6.49
C LYS A 372 -16.08 5.87 -7.80
N GLU A 373 -14.81 6.25 -7.92
CA GLU A 373 -14.32 7.08 -9.04
C GLU A 373 -13.42 6.34 -10.04
N GLY A 374 -12.83 5.20 -9.68
CA GLY A 374 -11.78 4.52 -10.45
C GLY A 374 -12.17 4.24 -11.90
N ARG A 375 -13.43 3.85 -12.14
CA ARG A 375 -13.97 3.60 -13.47
C ARG A 375 -13.88 4.81 -14.41
N LYS A 376 -14.04 6.04 -13.90
CA LYS A 376 -13.85 7.29 -14.68
C LYS A 376 -12.41 7.42 -15.20
N PHE A 377 -11.46 6.86 -14.47
CA PHE A 377 -10.03 6.95 -14.74
C PHE A 377 -9.43 5.65 -15.32
N SER A 378 -10.29 4.72 -15.79
CA SER A 378 -9.87 3.39 -16.28
C SER A 378 -9.03 2.60 -15.26
N TYR A 379 -9.33 2.80 -13.98
CA TYR A 379 -8.70 2.13 -12.86
C TYR A 379 -9.68 1.13 -12.23
N PHE A 380 -9.36 -0.15 -12.31
CA PHE A 380 -10.24 -1.24 -11.90
C PHE A 380 -9.61 -2.03 -10.76
N VAL A 381 -10.46 -2.50 -9.85
CA VAL A 381 -10.02 -3.28 -8.69
C VAL A 381 -10.76 -4.61 -8.68
N THR A 382 -10.03 -5.68 -8.45
CA THR A 382 -10.59 -6.98 -8.09
C THR A 382 -10.23 -7.29 -6.65
N ILE A 383 -11.24 -7.53 -5.84
CA ILE A 383 -11.11 -7.90 -4.43
C ILE A 383 -11.49 -9.37 -4.30
N ALA A 384 -10.55 -10.18 -3.85
CA ALA A 384 -10.83 -11.55 -3.44
C ALA A 384 -10.68 -11.66 -1.91
N SER A 385 -11.70 -12.21 -1.22
CA SER A 385 -11.66 -12.36 0.25
C SER A 385 -12.55 -13.50 0.76
N GLN A 386 -12.12 -14.11 1.85
CA GLN A 386 -12.85 -15.11 2.61
C GLN A 386 -13.65 -14.55 3.79
N ARG A 387 -13.50 -13.25 4.08
CA ARG A 387 -14.26 -12.54 5.13
C ARG A 387 -14.91 -11.29 4.53
N PRO A 388 -15.95 -11.43 3.70
CA PRO A 388 -16.62 -10.27 3.12
C PRO A 388 -17.23 -9.35 4.18
N ALA A 389 -17.70 -9.88 5.32
CA ALA A 389 -18.25 -9.04 6.40
C ALA A 389 -17.21 -8.15 7.11
N ASP A 390 -15.92 -8.46 7.00
CA ASP A 390 -14.87 -7.60 7.54
C ASP A 390 -14.62 -6.38 6.64
N ILE A 391 -14.95 -6.45 5.34
CA ILE A 391 -14.68 -5.40 4.35
C ILE A 391 -15.72 -4.29 4.48
N SER A 392 -15.30 -3.03 4.26
CA SER A 392 -16.21 -1.87 4.25
C SER A 392 -17.49 -2.14 3.43
N PRO A 393 -18.68 -1.99 4.02
CA PRO A 393 -19.96 -2.14 3.32
C PRO A 393 -20.07 -1.19 2.13
N THR A 394 -19.46 -0.01 2.21
CA THR A 394 -19.40 0.95 1.10
C THR A 394 -18.62 0.38 -0.07
N ILE A 395 -17.44 -0.20 0.16
CA ILE A 395 -16.66 -0.88 -0.88
C ILE A 395 -17.48 -2.02 -1.50
N ILE A 396 -18.09 -2.88 -0.67
CA ILE A 396 -18.87 -4.02 -1.16
C ILE A 396 -20.02 -3.54 -2.03
N SER A 397 -20.82 -2.58 -1.58
CA SER A 397 -22.01 -2.09 -2.32
C SER A 397 -21.72 -1.49 -3.71
N GLN A 398 -20.48 -1.09 -3.96
CA GLN A 398 -20.05 -0.44 -5.20
C GLN A 398 -19.33 -1.42 -6.15
N ILE A 399 -19.12 -2.68 -5.74
CA ILE A 399 -18.66 -3.74 -6.64
C ILE A 399 -19.76 -4.04 -7.66
N HIS A 400 -19.36 -4.20 -8.91
CA HIS A 400 -20.30 -4.31 -10.04
C HIS A 400 -20.61 -5.76 -10.40
N ASN A 401 -19.64 -6.66 -10.19
CA ASN A 401 -19.74 -8.07 -10.55
C ASN A 401 -19.16 -8.94 -9.43
N TYR A 402 -19.89 -10.00 -9.09
CA TYR A 402 -19.65 -10.86 -7.94
C TYR A 402 -19.51 -12.32 -8.37
N PHE A 403 -18.52 -12.99 -7.80
CA PHE A 403 -18.32 -14.43 -7.86
C PHE A 403 -18.38 -14.95 -6.42
N LEU A 404 -19.54 -15.46 -6.03
CA LEU A 404 -19.87 -15.89 -4.68
C LEU A 404 -19.69 -17.40 -4.57
N HIS A 405 -18.55 -17.82 -4.06
CA HIS A 405 -18.29 -19.20 -3.64
C HIS A 405 -18.97 -19.49 -2.30
N ARG A 406 -18.81 -20.73 -1.82
CA ARG A 406 -19.37 -21.17 -0.54
C ARG A 406 -18.99 -20.24 0.62
N LEU A 407 -20.00 -19.65 1.25
CA LEU A 407 -19.93 -18.85 2.47
C LEU A 407 -20.93 -19.40 3.48
N VAL A 408 -20.47 -19.65 4.70
CA VAL A 408 -21.26 -20.32 5.75
C VAL A 408 -21.55 -19.38 6.94
N ASN A 409 -20.80 -18.28 7.06
CA ASN A 409 -20.97 -17.35 8.16
C ASN A 409 -22.24 -16.49 7.96
N GLU A 410 -23.09 -16.41 8.97
CA GLU A 410 -24.34 -15.65 8.93
C GLU A 410 -24.13 -14.14 8.70
N ASN A 411 -23.07 -13.55 9.26
CA ASN A 411 -22.76 -12.14 9.05
C ASN A 411 -22.34 -11.89 7.59
N ASP A 412 -21.57 -12.80 7.00
CA ASP A 412 -21.20 -12.73 5.58
C ASP A 412 -22.46 -12.81 4.70
N LEU A 413 -23.35 -13.78 4.96
CA LEU A 413 -24.60 -13.94 4.21
C LEU A 413 -25.55 -12.74 4.38
N PHE A 414 -25.58 -12.15 5.58
CA PHE A 414 -26.39 -10.96 5.88
C PHE A 414 -25.86 -9.73 5.14
N LEU A 415 -24.54 -9.52 5.13
CA LEU A 415 -23.91 -8.44 4.36
C LEU A 415 -24.21 -8.59 2.87
N LEU A 416 -24.05 -9.80 2.30
CA LEU A 416 -24.39 -10.06 0.89
C LEU A 416 -25.86 -9.74 0.57
N LYS A 417 -26.79 -10.10 1.47
CA LYS A 417 -28.23 -9.80 1.31
C LYS A 417 -28.50 -8.30 1.19
N ASN A 418 -27.77 -7.47 1.94
CA ASN A 418 -28.03 -6.04 2.00
C ASN A 418 -27.23 -5.23 0.98
N SER A 419 -26.07 -5.73 0.56
CA SER A 419 -25.16 -5.01 -0.33
C SER A 419 -25.28 -5.40 -1.80
N ILE A 420 -25.81 -6.59 -2.13
CA ILE A 420 -25.91 -7.08 -3.51
C ILE A 420 -27.37 -7.09 -3.97
N SER A 421 -27.79 -6.01 -4.65
CA SER A 421 -29.17 -5.84 -5.12
C SER A 421 -29.62 -6.88 -6.16
N ASN A 422 -28.67 -7.43 -6.94
CA ASN A 422 -28.95 -8.30 -8.08
C ASN A 422 -28.93 -9.79 -7.71
N LEU A 423 -28.82 -10.13 -6.42
CA LEU A 423 -28.84 -11.51 -5.94
C LEU A 423 -30.23 -11.83 -5.40
N ASP A 424 -30.98 -12.68 -6.10
CA ASP A 424 -32.31 -13.09 -5.67
C ASP A 424 -32.24 -14.04 -4.45
N SER A 425 -33.38 -14.18 -3.76
CA SER A 425 -33.46 -15.01 -2.55
C SER A 425 -33.11 -16.47 -2.81
N SER A 426 -33.42 -16.98 -4.01
CA SER A 426 -33.16 -18.37 -4.41
C SER A 426 -31.66 -18.61 -4.63
N SER A 427 -30.95 -17.75 -5.38
CA SER A 427 -29.51 -17.91 -5.55
C SER A 427 -28.75 -17.73 -4.24
N ARG A 428 -29.22 -16.81 -3.37
CA ARG A 428 -28.60 -16.59 -2.06
C ARG A 428 -28.71 -17.79 -1.13
N SER A 429 -29.83 -18.52 -1.13
CA SER A 429 -29.98 -19.72 -0.30
C SER A 429 -29.08 -20.88 -0.75
N LEU A 430 -28.56 -20.83 -1.97
CA LEU A 430 -27.64 -21.83 -2.51
C LEU A 430 -26.18 -21.57 -2.11
N VAL A 431 -25.78 -20.32 -1.86
CA VAL A 431 -24.40 -19.96 -1.50
C VAL A 431 -23.81 -20.84 -0.38
N PRO A 432 -24.51 -21.15 0.73
CA PRO A 432 -23.95 -21.97 1.80
C PRO A 432 -23.73 -23.44 1.43
N ILE A 433 -24.46 -23.95 0.44
CA ILE A 433 -24.45 -25.37 0.05
C ILE A 433 -23.66 -25.65 -1.23
N LEU A 434 -23.01 -24.64 -1.82
CA LEU A 434 -22.20 -24.81 -3.03
C LEU A 434 -21.02 -25.78 -2.81
N PRO A 435 -20.75 -26.70 -3.75
CA PRO A 435 -19.53 -27.51 -3.72
C PRO A 435 -18.28 -26.65 -3.98
N SER A 436 -17.10 -27.20 -3.67
CA SER A 436 -15.85 -26.51 -3.96
C SER A 436 -15.67 -26.28 -5.46
N GLY A 437 -15.23 -25.09 -5.83
CA GLY A 437 -15.09 -24.64 -7.21
C GLY A 437 -16.40 -24.18 -7.86
N ALA A 438 -17.56 -24.38 -7.22
CA ALA A 438 -18.80 -23.77 -7.67
C ALA A 438 -18.96 -22.35 -7.10
N CYS A 439 -19.57 -21.46 -7.88
CA CYS A 439 -19.95 -20.12 -7.43
C CYS A 439 -21.25 -19.64 -8.07
N VAL A 440 -21.96 -18.78 -7.34
CA VAL A 440 -23.01 -17.93 -7.92
C VAL A 440 -22.33 -16.71 -8.52
N VAL A 441 -22.59 -16.46 -9.79
CA VAL A 441 -22.12 -15.28 -10.51
C VAL A 441 -23.30 -14.33 -10.71
N SER A 442 -23.14 -13.08 -10.30
CA SER A 442 -24.16 -12.03 -10.39
C SER A 442 -23.52 -10.66 -10.59
N GLY A 443 -24.26 -9.70 -11.13
CA GLY A 443 -23.76 -8.34 -11.33
C GLY A 443 -24.25 -7.68 -12.62
N THR A 444 -23.69 -6.52 -12.92
CA THR A 444 -24.09 -5.70 -14.09
C THR A 444 -23.74 -6.31 -15.44
N ALA A 445 -22.75 -7.22 -15.49
CA ALA A 445 -22.41 -7.95 -16.70
C ALA A 445 -23.34 -9.15 -16.95
N PHE A 446 -24.20 -9.49 -15.98
CA PHE A 446 -25.05 -10.67 -16.01
C PHE A 446 -26.53 -10.27 -16.05
N HIS A 447 -27.32 -10.88 -16.95
CA HIS A 447 -28.77 -10.61 -17.00
C HIS A 447 -29.50 -11.20 -15.79
N THR A 448 -29.11 -12.41 -15.38
CA THR A 448 -29.61 -13.10 -14.19
C THR A 448 -28.46 -13.76 -13.45
N PRO A 449 -28.56 -13.96 -12.12
CA PRO A 449 -27.62 -14.81 -11.40
C PRO A 449 -27.51 -16.20 -12.03
N MET A 450 -26.31 -16.75 -12.08
CA MET A 450 -26.06 -18.10 -12.60
C MET A 450 -25.17 -18.88 -11.64
N ILE A 451 -25.37 -20.19 -11.59
CA ILE A 451 -24.54 -21.10 -10.80
C ILE A 451 -23.60 -21.81 -11.74
N ILE A 452 -22.31 -21.58 -11.55
CA ILE A 452 -21.27 -22.15 -12.40
C ILE A 452 -20.37 -23.05 -11.57
N GLN A 453 -19.95 -24.17 -12.16
CA GLN A 453 -18.77 -24.90 -11.76
C GLN A 453 -17.58 -24.31 -12.50
N VAL A 454 -16.70 -23.61 -11.78
CA VAL A 454 -15.49 -23.04 -12.37
C VAL A 454 -14.55 -24.18 -12.77
N GLN A 455 -14.09 -24.14 -14.02
CA GLN A 455 -13.15 -25.12 -14.53
C GLN A 455 -11.78 -24.87 -13.90
N ARG A 456 -11.25 -25.90 -13.24
CA ARG A 456 -9.91 -25.86 -12.68
C ARG A 456 -8.88 -25.68 -13.79
N LEU A 457 -7.90 -24.82 -13.56
CA LEU A 457 -6.72 -24.74 -14.43
C LEU A 457 -5.90 -26.04 -14.35
N PRO A 458 -5.13 -26.38 -15.40
CA PRO A 458 -4.11 -27.42 -15.30
C PRO A 458 -3.20 -27.18 -14.10
N SER A 459 -2.65 -28.24 -13.50
CA SER A 459 -1.80 -28.15 -12.28
C SER A 459 -0.61 -27.20 -12.44
N GLU A 460 -0.10 -27.06 -13.66
CA GLU A 460 1.02 -26.16 -14.03
C GLU A 460 0.65 -24.66 -13.95
N LEU A 461 -0.65 -24.34 -13.95
CA LEU A 461 -1.18 -22.97 -13.96
C LEU A 461 -2.10 -22.69 -12.76
N ALA A 462 -2.58 -23.74 -12.09
CA ALA A 462 -3.41 -23.62 -10.91
C ALA A 462 -2.63 -22.92 -9.78
N PRO A 463 -3.30 -22.10 -8.96
CA PRO A 463 -2.64 -21.47 -7.82
C PRO A 463 -2.17 -22.53 -6.83
N GLU A 464 -1.05 -22.28 -6.15
CA GLU A 464 -0.46 -23.15 -5.12
C GLU A 464 -1.24 -23.07 -3.79
N SER A 465 -2.57 -23.21 -3.87
CA SER A 465 -3.52 -23.05 -2.76
C SER A 465 -3.97 -24.37 -2.14
N ASP A 466 -3.55 -25.50 -2.70
CA ASP A 466 -4.01 -26.81 -2.26
C ASP A 466 -3.50 -27.12 -0.86
N THR A 467 -4.39 -27.68 -0.03
CA THR A 467 -4.01 -28.19 1.29
C THR A 467 -3.01 -29.33 1.13
N ILE A 468 -1.97 -29.31 1.96
CA ILE A 468 -0.95 -30.38 2.01
C ILE A 468 -1.67 -31.72 2.17
N ASN A 469 -1.41 -32.65 1.24
CA ASN A 469 -1.90 -34.01 1.36
C ASN A 469 -1.03 -34.77 2.36
N LEU A 470 -1.56 -34.91 3.59
CA LEU A 470 -0.85 -35.57 4.69
C LEU A 470 -0.58 -37.05 4.42
N ASP A 471 -1.44 -37.75 3.66
CA ASP A 471 -1.22 -39.16 3.31
C ASP A 471 -0.02 -39.38 2.38
N THR A 472 0.31 -38.37 1.56
CA THR A 472 1.53 -38.38 0.73
C THR A 472 2.76 -37.85 1.46
N PHE A 473 2.57 -37.18 2.60
CA PHE A 473 3.62 -36.54 3.36
C PHE A 473 4.11 -37.42 4.53
N TRP A 474 3.20 -38.14 5.18
CA TRP A 474 3.49 -39.20 6.15
C TRP A 474 3.90 -40.49 5.45
#